data_AF-A0A4R6TGS5-F1
#
_entry.id   AF-A0A4R6TGS5-F1
#
_cell.length_a   1.000
_cell.length_b   1.000
_cell.length_c   1.000
_cell.angle_alpha   90.00
_cell.angle_beta   90.00
_cell.angle_gamma   90.00
#
_symmetry.space_group_name_H-M   'P 1'
#
loop_
_entity.id
_entity.type
_entity.pdbx_description
1 polymer ?
#
loop_
_entity_poly.entity_id
_entity_poly.type
_entity_poly.pdbx_seq_one_letter_code
_entity_poly.pdbx_strand_id
1 'polypeptide(L)'
;MEINDYVTGIISITAIVISIIAYIQNSRIEKRQLRIEKLEEMLEITHILVGNYQYFEDTNHFKNDIISETKNESEKEKYLRQVKVLREVSENIDLQNKLTRLFVLNNSYLPKKELKEKIGTFIAVYTSIAENILTNPHKIIKLPFNDFPKRWDFLDFTQEIQNELITEMDLGYKDSIDNKNTYVKKFKERYKLK
;
A
#
# COMPACT_ATOMS: atom_id res chain seq x y z
N MET A 1 -26.26 21.49 56.64
CA MET A 1 -25.53 21.39 55.37
C MET A 1 -25.53 22.77 54.78
N GLU A 2 -24.38 23.41 54.76
CA GLU A 2 -24.28 24.80 54.28
C GLU A 2 -24.45 24.81 52.75
N ILE A 3 -24.96 25.91 52.19
CA ILE A 3 -25.13 26.06 50.73
C ILE A 3 -23.82 25.75 49.99
N ASN A 4 -22.67 26.05 50.61
CA ASN A 4 -21.34 25.73 50.10
C ASN A 4 -21.08 24.22 49.95
N ASP A 5 -21.60 23.37 50.83
CA ASP A 5 -21.41 21.91 50.74
C ASP A 5 -22.15 21.34 49.53
N TYR A 6 -23.36 21.86 49.27
CA TYR A 6 -24.19 21.45 48.13
C TYR A 6 -23.57 21.89 46.79
N VAL A 7 -23.07 23.12 46.73
CA VAL A 7 -22.36 23.65 45.55
C VAL A 7 -21.07 22.86 45.30
N THR A 8 -20.30 22.56 46.36
CA THR A 8 -19.07 21.76 46.25
C THR A 8 -19.38 20.34 45.74
N GLY A 9 -20.43 19.69 46.27
CA GLY A 9 -20.87 18.38 45.80
C GLY A 9 -21.27 18.36 44.32
N ILE A 10 -22.01 19.37 43.85
CA ILE A 10 -22.38 19.49 42.43
C ILE A 10 -21.16 19.69 41.54
N ILE A 11 -20.21 20.54 41.95
CA ILE A 11 -18.96 20.77 41.21
C ILE A 11 -18.16 19.47 41.10
N SER A 12 -18.04 18.71 42.18
CA SER A 12 -17.33 17.41 42.18
C SER A 12 -18.01 16.39 41.26
N ILE A 13 -19.33 16.26 41.29
CA ILE A 13 -20.07 15.35 40.39
C ILE A 13 -19.87 15.77 38.93
N THR A 14 -19.95 17.07 38.64
CA THR A 14 -19.74 17.61 37.28
C THR A 14 -18.32 17.32 36.79
N ALA A 15 -17.31 17.49 37.64
CA ALA A 15 -15.92 17.19 37.32
C ALA A 15 -15.69 15.70 37.03
N ILE A 16 -16.33 14.80 37.78
CA ILE A 16 -16.28 13.35 37.54
C ILE A 16 -16.89 13.02 36.17
N VAL A 17 -18.08 13.58 35.87
CA VAL A 17 -18.76 13.35 34.59
C VAL A 17 -17.90 13.83 33.42
N ILE A 18 -17.33 15.04 33.50
CA ILE A 18 -16.42 15.58 32.49
C ILE A 18 -15.20 14.67 32.32
N SER A 19 -14.63 14.18 33.42
CA SER A 19 -13.46 13.30 33.37
C SER A 19 -13.75 11.98 32.66
N ILE A 20 -14.92 11.36 32.92
CA ILE A 20 -15.37 10.13 32.25
C ILE A 20 -15.58 10.39 30.75
N ILE A 21 -16.26 11.49 30.39
CA ILE A 21 -16.49 11.85 28.99
C ILE A 21 -15.16 12.08 28.27
N ALA A 22 -14.25 12.83 28.87
CA ALA A 22 -12.93 13.10 28.32
C ALA A 22 -12.12 11.81 28.11
N TYR A 23 -12.14 10.88 29.08
CA TYR A 23 -11.48 9.60 28.95
C TYR A 23 -12.02 8.77 27.77
N ILE A 24 -13.35 8.69 27.63
CA ILE A 24 -13.98 7.95 26.54
C ILE A 24 -13.65 8.59 25.18
N GLN A 25 -13.69 9.92 25.09
CA GLN A 25 -13.31 10.64 23.89
C GLN A 25 -11.83 10.41 23.54
N ASN A 26 -10.94 10.52 24.52
CA ASN A 26 -9.51 10.32 24.32
C ASN A 26 -9.20 8.89 23.83
N SER A 27 -9.80 7.86 24.44
CA SER A 27 -9.63 6.47 24.00
C SER A 27 -10.12 6.25 22.56
N ARG A 28 -11.21 6.92 22.15
CA ARG A 28 -11.69 6.84 20.75
C ARG A 28 -10.73 7.53 19.78
N ILE A 29 -10.17 8.68 20.16
CA ILE A 29 -9.20 9.43 19.36
C ILE A 29 -7.91 8.62 19.19
N GLU A 30 -7.37 8.05 20.27
CA GLU A 30 -6.17 7.20 20.22
C GLU A 30 -6.36 5.99 19.30
N LYS A 31 -7.50 5.29 19.41
CA LYS A 31 -7.82 4.17 18.52
C LYS A 31 -7.92 4.61 17.05
N ARG A 32 -8.50 5.78 16.79
CA ARG A 32 -8.60 6.34 15.44
C ARG A 32 -7.21 6.70 14.90
N GLN A 33 -6.37 7.37 15.69
CA GLN A 33 -5.01 7.74 15.30
C GLN A 33 -4.16 6.52 14.97
N LEU A 34 -4.18 5.50 15.84
CA LEU A 34 -3.48 4.23 15.58
C LEU A 34 -3.96 3.61 14.27
N ARG A 35 -5.27 3.63 14.01
CA ARG A 35 -5.82 3.08 12.78
C ARG A 35 -5.35 3.85 11.54
N ILE A 36 -5.36 5.19 11.61
CA ILE A 36 -4.86 6.05 10.52
C ILE A 36 -3.39 5.75 10.26
N GLU A 37 -2.56 5.69 11.29
CA GLU A 37 -1.13 5.37 11.17
C GLU A 37 -0.92 4.02 10.43
N LYS A 38 -1.73 3.00 10.72
CA LYS A 38 -1.64 1.71 10.01
C LYS A 38 -2.13 1.79 8.57
N LEU A 39 -3.11 2.65 8.25
CA LEU A 39 -3.55 2.87 6.87
C LEU A 39 -2.50 3.67 6.07
N GLU A 40 -1.85 4.66 6.69
CA GLU A 40 -0.71 5.39 6.11
C GLU A 40 0.46 4.44 5.81
N GLU A 41 0.74 3.51 6.71
CA GLU A 41 1.76 2.48 6.50
C GLU A 41 1.42 1.58 5.29
N MET A 42 0.15 1.16 5.14
CA MET A 42 -0.29 0.42 3.94
C MET A 42 -0.13 1.25 2.66
N LEU A 43 -0.46 2.54 2.71
CA LEU A 43 -0.30 3.46 1.58
C LEU A 43 1.16 3.61 1.18
N GLU A 44 2.07 3.78 2.14
CA GLU A 44 3.49 3.87 1.87
C GLU A 44 4.00 2.58 1.21
N ILE A 45 3.65 1.42 1.77
CA ILE A 45 4.09 0.13 1.22
C ILE A 45 3.55 -0.06 -0.21
N THR A 46 2.26 0.16 -0.44
CA THR A 46 1.66 0.02 -1.78
C THR A 46 2.30 0.99 -2.78
N HIS A 47 2.58 2.22 -2.37
CA HIS A 47 3.26 3.23 -3.20
C HIS A 47 4.69 2.82 -3.59
N ILE A 48 5.48 2.32 -2.63
CA ILE A 48 6.84 1.84 -2.92
C ILE A 48 6.81 0.66 -3.88
N LEU A 49 5.91 -0.30 -3.65
CA LEU A 49 5.81 -1.51 -4.47
C LEU A 49 5.37 -1.18 -5.90
N VAL A 50 4.34 -0.35 -6.11
CA VAL A 50 3.92 0.04 -7.46
C VAL A 50 5.00 0.83 -8.21
N GLY A 51 5.77 1.66 -7.51
CA GLY A 51 6.90 2.39 -8.08
C GLY A 51 7.99 1.47 -8.66
N ASN A 52 8.09 0.24 -8.16
CA ASN A 52 9.09 -0.75 -8.58
C ASN A 52 8.52 -1.88 -9.44
N TYR A 53 7.20 -1.98 -9.59
CA TYR A 53 6.54 -3.09 -10.28
C TYR A 53 7.04 -3.29 -11.73
N GLN A 54 7.36 -2.20 -12.43
CA GLN A 54 7.88 -2.26 -13.80
C GLN A 54 9.11 -3.18 -13.91
N TYR A 55 10.03 -3.13 -12.94
CA TYR A 55 11.23 -3.96 -12.99
C TYR A 55 10.90 -5.46 -12.91
N PHE A 56 9.84 -5.82 -12.19
CA PHE A 56 9.35 -7.19 -12.12
C PHE A 56 8.67 -7.59 -13.42
N GLU A 57 7.78 -6.75 -13.97
CA GLU A 57 7.11 -7.01 -15.25
C GLU A 57 8.11 -7.20 -16.39
N ASP A 58 9.05 -6.27 -16.56
CA ASP A 58 10.05 -6.29 -17.63
C ASP A 58 10.91 -7.57 -17.54
N THR A 59 11.31 -7.96 -16.32
CA THR A 59 12.13 -9.15 -16.11
C THR A 59 11.32 -10.43 -16.31
N ASN A 60 10.03 -10.43 -15.98
CA ASN A 60 9.12 -11.56 -16.25
C ASN A 60 8.95 -11.78 -17.76
N HIS A 61 8.73 -10.70 -18.51
CA HIS A 61 8.61 -10.77 -19.96
C HIS A 61 9.89 -11.34 -20.59
N PHE A 62 11.05 -10.83 -20.17
CA PHE A 62 12.33 -11.32 -20.68
C PHE A 62 12.54 -12.81 -20.32
N LYS A 63 12.17 -13.24 -19.11
CA LYS A 63 12.21 -14.66 -18.72
C LYS A 63 11.41 -15.53 -19.70
N ASN A 64 10.19 -15.12 -20.05
CA ASN A 64 9.34 -15.86 -20.97
C ASN A 64 9.95 -15.94 -22.39
N ASP A 65 10.60 -14.87 -22.85
CA ASP A 65 11.32 -14.85 -24.13
C ASP A 65 12.54 -15.80 -24.13
N ILE A 66 13.27 -15.88 -23.02
CA ILE A 66 14.41 -16.81 -22.88
C ILE A 66 13.94 -18.27 -22.88
N ILE A 67 12.88 -18.58 -22.12
CA ILE A 67 12.40 -19.96 -21.95
C ILE A 67 11.72 -20.48 -23.23
N SER A 68 11.16 -19.61 -24.06
CA SER A 68 10.62 -19.98 -25.38
C SER A 68 11.70 -20.29 -26.42
N GLU A 69 13.00 -20.30 -26.04
CA GLU A 69 14.17 -20.52 -26.90
C GLU A 69 14.30 -19.52 -28.06
N THR A 70 13.60 -18.39 -27.99
CA THR A 70 13.62 -17.37 -29.06
C THR A 70 14.90 -16.52 -29.07
N LYS A 71 15.84 -16.76 -28.14
CA LYS A 71 16.96 -15.87 -27.84
C LYS A 71 18.29 -16.62 -27.73
N ASN A 72 19.36 -15.94 -28.16
CA ASN A 72 20.72 -16.47 -28.15
C ASN A 72 21.39 -16.37 -26.76
N GLU A 73 22.61 -16.90 -26.63
CA GLU A 73 23.35 -16.95 -25.36
C GLU A 73 23.67 -15.56 -24.79
N SER A 74 23.92 -14.56 -25.64
CA SER A 74 24.17 -13.18 -25.21
C SER A 74 22.94 -12.55 -24.53
N GLU A 75 21.74 -12.87 -25.01
CA GLU A 75 20.49 -12.40 -24.41
C GLU A 75 20.24 -13.07 -23.05
N LYS A 76 20.64 -14.34 -22.87
CA LYS A 76 20.59 -15.00 -21.54
C LYS A 76 21.48 -14.29 -20.53
N GLU A 77 22.69 -13.90 -20.92
CA GLU A 77 23.59 -13.14 -20.03
C GLU A 77 22.98 -11.79 -19.61
N LYS A 78 22.32 -11.09 -20.54
CA LYS A 78 21.60 -9.84 -20.23
C LYS A 78 20.47 -10.07 -19.24
N TYR A 79 19.68 -11.13 -19.44
CA TYR A 79 18.62 -11.53 -18.51
C TYR A 79 19.17 -11.78 -17.10
N LEU A 80 20.28 -12.52 -16.97
CA LEU A 80 20.89 -12.78 -15.66
C LEU A 80 21.39 -11.52 -14.96
N ARG A 81 21.93 -10.56 -15.72
CA ARG A 81 22.28 -9.23 -15.18
C ARG A 81 21.04 -8.50 -14.68
N GLN A 82 19.93 -8.56 -15.42
CA GLN A 82 18.67 -7.93 -14.99
C GLN A 82 18.10 -8.59 -13.72
N VAL A 83 18.13 -9.92 -13.61
CA VAL A 83 17.74 -10.63 -12.39
C VAL A 83 18.59 -10.20 -11.20
N LYS A 84 19.91 -10.02 -11.39
CA LYS A 84 20.80 -9.51 -10.35
C LYS A 84 20.42 -8.10 -9.90
N VAL A 85 20.20 -7.18 -10.84
CA VAL A 85 19.75 -5.81 -10.53
C VAL A 85 18.40 -5.84 -9.81
N LEU A 86 17.46 -6.68 -10.26
CA LEU A 86 16.16 -6.81 -9.60
C LEU A 86 16.30 -7.33 -8.15
N ARG A 87 17.26 -8.22 -7.89
CA ARG A 87 17.56 -8.68 -6.53
C ARG A 87 18.07 -7.53 -5.66
N GLU A 88 18.99 -6.71 -6.16
CA GLU A 88 19.47 -5.51 -5.46
C GLU A 88 18.32 -4.52 -5.19
N VAL A 89 17.45 -4.28 -6.17
CA VAL A 89 16.24 -3.46 -5.99
C VAL A 89 15.34 -4.04 -4.89
N SER A 90 15.12 -5.36 -4.91
CA SER A 90 14.25 -6.06 -3.95
C SER A 90 14.79 -5.99 -2.52
N GLU A 91 16.11 -6.06 -2.36
CA GLU A 91 16.79 -5.88 -1.07
C GLU A 91 16.70 -4.42 -0.59
N ASN A 92 16.93 -3.45 -1.49
CA ASN A 92 16.87 -2.02 -1.17
C ASN A 92 15.48 -1.56 -0.72
N ILE A 93 14.41 -2.09 -1.34
CA ILE A 93 13.04 -1.78 -0.94
C ILE A 93 12.55 -2.65 0.22
N ASP A 94 13.37 -3.57 0.71
CA ASP A 94 12.99 -4.55 1.74
C ASP A 94 11.69 -5.30 1.39
N LEU A 95 11.66 -5.85 0.16
CA LEU A 95 10.46 -6.40 -0.47
C LEU A 95 9.74 -7.43 0.42
N GLN A 96 10.50 -8.37 0.98
CA GLN A 96 9.95 -9.46 1.79
C GLN A 96 9.26 -8.94 3.05
N ASN A 97 9.90 -8.01 3.77
CA ASN A 97 9.29 -7.43 4.97
C ASN A 97 8.10 -6.55 4.61
N LYS A 98 8.17 -5.77 3.52
CA LYS A 98 7.05 -4.94 3.06
C LYS A 98 5.82 -5.79 2.69
N LEU A 99 5.99 -6.86 1.93
CA LEU A 99 4.88 -7.76 1.58
C LEU A 99 4.31 -8.47 2.81
N THR A 100 5.17 -8.96 3.70
CA THR A 100 4.75 -9.61 4.96
C THR A 100 4.00 -8.63 5.85
N ARG A 101 4.53 -7.40 5.98
CA ARG A 101 3.92 -6.34 6.78
C ARG A 101 2.57 -5.93 6.21
N LEU A 102 2.48 -5.72 4.90
CA LEU A 102 1.23 -5.40 4.23
C LEU A 102 0.19 -6.51 4.43
N PHE A 103 0.60 -7.79 4.37
CA PHE A 103 -0.29 -8.91 4.68
C PHE A 103 -0.83 -8.89 6.11
N VAL A 104 0.04 -8.65 7.10
CA VAL A 104 -0.37 -8.56 8.52
C VAL A 104 -1.32 -7.38 8.71
N LEU A 105 -0.97 -6.22 8.16
CA LEU A 105 -1.77 -5.01 8.24
C LEU A 105 -3.15 -5.23 7.62
N ASN A 106 -3.20 -5.77 6.40
CA ASN A 106 -4.42 -6.06 5.65
C ASN A 106 -5.37 -6.97 6.43
N ASN A 107 -4.82 -7.95 7.13
CA ASN A 107 -5.63 -8.88 7.92
C ASN A 107 -6.10 -8.32 9.26
N SER A 108 -5.36 -7.38 9.85
CA SER A 108 -5.59 -6.95 11.24
C SER A 108 -6.32 -5.62 11.36
N TYR A 109 -6.17 -4.71 10.38
CA TYR A 109 -6.61 -3.30 10.52
C TYR A 109 -7.64 -2.84 9.49
N LEU A 110 -7.95 -3.67 8.48
CA LEU A 110 -8.98 -3.36 7.47
C LEU A 110 -10.30 -4.08 7.75
N PRO A 111 -11.40 -3.34 8.00
CA PRO A 111 -12.71 -3.93 8.24
C PRO A 111 -13.51 -4.16 6.94
N LYS A 112 -13.24 -3.39 5.87
CA LYS A 112 -13.96 -3.52 4.60
C LYS A 112 -13.45 -4.74 3.84
N LYS A 113 -14.36 -5.70 3.61
CA LYS A 113 -14.05 -6.96 2.93
C LYS A 113 -13.49 -6.75 1.52
N GLU A 114 -14.09 -5.85 0.75
CA GLU A 114 -13.67 -5.57 -0.64
C GLU A 114 -12.25 -5.00 -0.73
N LEU A 115 -11.96 -3.92 0.03
CA LEU A 115 -10.60 -3.35 0.10
C LEU A 115 -9.57 -4.39 0.57
N LYS A 116 -9.95 -5.22 1.54
CA LYS A 116 -9.11 -6.31 2.04
C LYS A 116 -8.78 -7.35 0.95
N GLU A 117 -9.76 -7.70 0.11
CA GLU A 117 -9.58 -8.60 -1.02
C GLU A 117 -8.72 -7.98 -2.13
N LYS A 118 -8.89 -6.69 -2.42
CA LYS A 118 -8.04 -5.96 -3.38
C LYS A 118 -6.58 -5.94 -2.95
N ILE A 119 -6.30 -5.56 -1.69
CA ILE A 119 -4.94 -5.59 -1.15
C ILE A 119 -4.40 -7.04 -1.09
N GLY A 120 -5.24 -8.01 -0.75
CA GLY A 120 -4.87 -9.43 -0.80
C GLY A 120 -4.44 -9.87 -2.21
N THR A 121 -5.17 -9.43 -3.23
CA THR A 121 -4.85 -9.68 -4.63
C THR A 121 -3.56 -8.99 -5.03
N PHE A 122 -3.38 -7.72 -4.64
CA PHE A 122 -2.15 -6.97 -4.85
C PHE A 122 -0.93 -7.70 -4.27
N ILE A 123 -1.00 -8.15 -3.01
CA ILE A 123 0.06 -8.94 -2.37
C ILE A 123 0.31 -10.21 -3.17
N ALA A 124 -0.73 -10.96 -3.51
CA ALA A 124 -0.59 -12.27 -4.15
C ALA A 124 0.02 -12.16 -5.56
N VAL A 125 -0.35 -11.15 -6.35
CA VAL A 125 0.25 -10.85 -7.65
C VAL A 125 1.74 -10.52 -7.47
N TYR A 126 2.07 -9.62 -6.55
CA TYR A 126 3.44 -9.17 -6.33
C TYR A 126 4.34 -10.30 -5.80
N THR A 127 3.83 -11.10 -4.86
CA THR A 127 4.54 -12.29 -4.36
C THR A 127 4.76 -13.30 -5.49
N SER A 128 3.75 -13.57 -6.31
CA SER A 128 3.85 -14.54 -7.40
C SER A 128 4.88 -14.10 -8.44
N ILE A 129 4.86 -12.84 -8.89
CA ILE A 129 5.84 -12.35 -9.87
C ILE A 129 7.26 -12.34 -9.29
N ALA A 130 7.42 -11.94 -8.02
CA ALA A 130 8.70 -11.97 -7.35
C ALA A 130 9.24 -13.40 -7.19
N GLU A 131 8.40 -14.36 -6.80
CA GLU A 131 8.79 -15.76 -6.67
C GLU A 131 9.14 -16.39 -8.02
N ASN A 132 8.39 -16.03 -9.08
CA ASN A 132 8.68 -16.49 -10.43
C ASN A 132 10.07 -16.05 -10.87
N ILE A 133 10.46 -14.81 -10.58
CA ILE A 133 11.70 -14.23 -11.14
C ILE A 133 12.90 -14.42 -10.21
N LEU A 134 12.76 -14.12 -8.92
CA LEU A 134 13.89 -14.08 -7.98
C LEU A 134 14.27 -15.46 -7.45
N THR A 135 13.26 -16.29 -7.16
CA THR A 135 13.45 -17.63 -6.62
C THR A 135 13.68 -18.65 -7.73
N ASN A 136 12.94 -18.52 -8.84
CA ASN A 136 12.94 -19.49 -9.94
C ASN A 136 13.32 -18.89 -11.31
N PRO A 137 14.45 -18.16 -11.44
CA PRO A 137 14.78 -17.43 -12.67
C PRO A 137 14.87 -18.31 -13.92
N HIS A 138 15.26 -19.58 -13.77
CA HIS A 138 15.53 -20.47 -14.90
C HIS A 138 14.40 -21.43 -15.27
N LYS A 139 13.27 -21.41 -14.56
CA LYS A 139 12.21 -22.41 -14.73
C LYS A 139 10.84 -21.78 -14.67
N ILE A 140 9.92 -22.25 -15.51
CA ILE A 140 8.49 -21.97 -15.32
C ILE A 140 8.02 -22.85 -14.17
N ILE A 141 7.46 -22.21 -13.15
CA ILE A 141 6.82 -22.88 -12.02
C ILE A 141 5.32 -22.60 -12.07
N LYS A 142 4.52 -23.54 -11.55
CA LYS A 142 3.08 -23.35 -11.44
C LYS A 142 2.79 -22.50 -10.21
N LEU A 143 2.43 -21.25 -10.42
CA LEU A 143 2.03 -20.32 -9.38
C LEU A 143 0.50 -20.11 -9.40
N PRO A 144 -0.07 -19.49 -8.34
CA PRO A 144 -1.47 -19.07 -8.35
C PRO A 144 -1.80 -18.15 -9.53
N PHE A 145 -0.83 -17.34 -9.96
CA PHE A 145 -0.89 -16.50 -11.16
C PHE A 145 0.32 -16.79 -12.05
N ASN A 146 0.07 -17.10 -13.32
CA ASN A 146 1.13 -17.31 -14.33
C ASN A 146 1.19 -16.18 -15.37
N ASP A 147 0.11 -15.39 -15.46
CA ASP A 147 0.04 -14.16 -16.23
C ASP A 147 -0.08 -12.98 -15.28
N PHE A 148 0.62 -11.90 -15.60
CA PHE A 148 0.70 -10.72 -14.76
C PHE A 148 0.16 -9.49 -15.51
N PRO A 149 -0.54 -8.59 -14.82
CA PRO A 149 -1.08 -7.38 -15.44
C PRO A 149 0.05 -6.48 -15.93
N LYS A 150 -0.22 -5.74 -17.00
CA LYS A 150 0.71 -4.72 -17.48
C LYS A 150 0.84 -3.60 -16.46
N ARG A 151 1.96 -2.87 -16.47
CA ARG A 151 2.21 -1.74 -15.58
C ARG A 151 1.03 -0.78 -15.46
N TRP A 152 0.42 -0.40 -16.59
CA TRP A 152 -0.67 0.58 -16.60
C TRP A 152 -1.93 0.04 -15.92
N ASP A 153 -2.32 -1.19 -16.25
CA ASP A 153 -3.48 -1.84 -15.63
C ASP A 153 -3.25 -2.05 -14.11
N PHE A 154 -2.01 -2.41 -13.73
CA PHE A 154 -1.65 -2.58 -12.33
C PHE A 154 -1.56 -1.25 -11.57
N LEU A 155 -1.15 -0.17 -12.23
CA LEU A 155 -1.14 1.18 -11.69
C LEU A 155 -2.57 1.63 -11.38
N ASP A 156 -3.50 1.49 -12.33
CA ASP A 156 -4.90 1.86 -12.17
C ASP A 156 -5.54 1.10 -10.98
N PHE A 157 -5.30 -0.21 -10.93
CA PHE A 157 -5.72 -1.05 -9.79
C PHE A 157 -5.12 -0.58 -8.46
N THR A 158 -3.84 -0.20 -8.45
CA THR A 158 -3.18 0.28 -7.22
C THR A 158 -3.69 1.65 -6.80
N GLN A 159 -3.99 2.54 -7.75
CA GLN A 159 -4.59 3.84 -7.47
C GLN A 159 -5.98 3.71 -6.85
N GLU A 160 -6.77 2.73 -7.30
CA GLU A 160 -8.05 2.41 -6.68
C GLU A 160 -7.86 2.01 -5.20
N ILE A 161 -6.92 1.10 -4.92
CA ILE A 161 -6.56 0.72 -3.54
C ILE A 161 -6.15 1.95 -2.72
N GLN A 162 -5.28 2.81 -3.27
CA GLN A 162 -4.79 4.00 -2.57
C GLN A 162 -5.93 4.99 -2.26
N ASN A 163 -6.81 5.24 -3.22
CA ASN A 163 -7.97 6.12 -3.03
C ASN A 163 -8.94 5.56 -1.99
N GLU A 164 -9.17 4.24 -1.97
CA GLU A 164 -10.00 3.60 -0.96
C GLU A 164 -9.37 3.65 0.44
N LEU A 165 -8.05 3.45 0.56
CA LEU A 165 -7.32 3.64 1.82
C LEU A 165 -7.42 5.08 2.32
N ILE A 166 -7.28 6.07 1.43
CA ILE A 166 -7.45 7.51 1.76
C ILE A 166 -8.87 7.80 2.23
N THR A 167 -9.86 7.24 1.55
CA THR A 167 -11.27 7.37 1.94
C THR A 167 -11.52 6.75 3.31
N GLU A 168 -10.88 5.62 3.62
CA GLU A 168 -11.01 4.94 4.91
C GLU A 168 -10.38 5.72 6.07
N MET A 169 -9.35 6.52 5.82
CA MET A 169 -8.76 7.39 6.84
C MET A 169 -9.67 8.55 7.23
N ASP A 170 -10.61 8.94 6.36
CA ASP A 170 -11.58 10.02 6.59
C ASP A 170 -10.94 11.32 7.13
N LEU A 171 -9.85 11.73 6.49
CA LEU A 171 -9.08 12.94 6.85
C LEU A 171 -9.60 14.20 6.15
N GLY A 172 -10.78 14.15 5.52
CA GLY A 172 -11.35 15.27 4.77
C GLY A 172 -10.90 15.40 3.31
N TYR A 173 -10.05 14.48 2.82
CA TYR A 173 -9.72 14.36 1.40
C TYR A 173 -10.84 13.62 0.66
N LYS A 174 -11.95 14.29 0.38
CA LYS A 174 -13.10 13.71 -0.36
C LYS A 174 -12.85 13.60 -1.87
N ASP A 175 -11.88 14.34 -2.39
CA ASP A 175 -11.54 14.34 -3.80
C ASP A 175 -10.27 13.49 -3.98
N SER A 176 -10.40 12.39 -4.72
CA SER A 176 -9.32 11.49 -5.18
C SER A 176 -8.06 12.25 -5.63
N ILE A 177 -6.93 11.56 -5.62
CA ILE A 177 -5.67 12.03 -6.25
C ILE A 177 -5.91 12.56 -7.69
N ASP A 178 -6.94 12.09 -8.39
CA ASP A 178 -7.26 12.48 -9.77
C ASP A 178 -8.23 13.68 -9.91
N ASN A 179 -9.37 13.71 -9.20
CA ASN A 179 -10.46 14.68 -9.46
C ASN A 179 -10.21 16.14 -9.05
N LYS A 180 -9.15 16.46 -8.30
CA LYS A 180 -8.71 17.86 -8.10
C LYS A 180 -7.20 17.99 -8.17
N ASN A 181 -6.59 17.39 -9.18
CA ASN A 181 -5.15 17.56 -9.39
C ASN A 181 -4.84 18.96 -9.96
N THR A 182 -5.04 19.99 -9.11
CA THR A 182 -4.54 21.34 -9.34
C THR A 182 -3.03 21.34 -9.44
N TYR A 183 -2.31 20.29 -9.01
CA TYR A 183 -0.87 20.17 -9.20
C TYR A 183 -0.51 19.95 -10.67
N VAL A 184 -1.21 19.09 -11.41
CA VAL A 184 -0.98 18.93 -12.86
C VAL A 184 -1.22 20.25 -13.59
N LYS A 185 -2.32 20.93 -13.26
CA LYS A 185 -2.61 22.26 -13.81
C LYS A 185 -1.53 23.28 -13.45
N LYS A 186 -1.14 23.40 -12.17
CA LYS A 186 -0.09 24.31 -11.68
C LYS A 186 1.28 23.97 -12.24
N PHE A 187 1.58 22.69 -12.44
CA PHE A 187 2.84 22.22 -13.02
C PHE A 187 2.91 22.59 -14.50
N LYS A 188 1.84 22.31 -15.26
CA LYS A 188 1.71 22.74 -16.65
C LYS A 188 1.81 24.26 -16.79
N GLU A 189 1.15 25.02 -15.92
CA GLU A 189 1.25 26.48 -15.86
C GLU A 189 2.68 26.96 -15.57
N ARG A 190 3.34 26.39 -14.55
CA ARG A 190 4.72 26.75 -14.14
C ARG A 190 5.74 26.51 -15.26
N TYR A 191 5.60 25.40 -15.97
CA TYR A 191 6.55 24.98 -17.01
C TYR A 191 6.09 25.27 -18.44
N LYS A 192 4.95 25.98 -18.61
CA LYS A 192 4.33 26.29 -19.92
C LYS A 192 4.12 25.06 -20.80
N LEU A 193 3.68 23.96 -20.18
CA LEU A 193 3.38 22.70 -20.87
C LEU A 193 1.90 22.67 -21.27
N LYS A 194 1.58 22.06 -22.42
CA LYS A 194 0.20 21.87 -22.89
C LYS A 194 -0.53 20.79 -22.07
#